data_AF-A0A024H1T1-F1
#
_entry.id   AF-A0A024H1T1-F1
#
_cell.length_a   1.000
_cell.length_b   1.000
_cell.length_c   1.000
_cell.angle_alpha   90.00
_cell.angle_beta   90.00
_cell.angle_gamma   90.00
#
_symmetry.space_group_name_H-M   'P 1'
#
loop_
_entity.id
_entity.type
_entity.pdbx_description
1 polymer ?
#
loop_
_entity_poly.entity_id
_entity_poly.type
_entity_poly.pdbx_seq_one_letter_code
_entity_poly.pdbx_strand_id
1 'polypeptide(L)'
;MALLEEVRDDLAAASLPLALPEAEQARRDAASAVAQLDDYILPRYRSLDAPLLAVVGGSTGAGKSTLVNALVGHPVTRSGAIRPTTRQPILLHHPQEAAWFEGQRVLPTLSRIRGYVASSPVPATSAGPAPDAGAMSSLVLVADPAMPQGIALLDAPDVDSISDDNRKLAGQLLAAADLWIFVTTANRYADAVPWKLLLDAAGRDIMVAVVLDRVPPGAEAEVSEDLRGLLDREGLGAAQLFVIPETALDPLGMLPAGTVLPLRTWLGDLAANAAGRSEIARRTLNGTVRALAGRVAAVAQAAREQQRAAGNLEAAAVSAYNSAASRILDATRDGSLLRGEVLARWQDFVGTGEFFRTLEQNVGRFRDRLGAFFRGEPPPAIRVEAAIETGLQAVIVDEAANAAEDTDQSWRNDSAGRHLLGTDDLSGTSPGFEDRAAAAIRAWQESLMEMIRTEGQGKRTQARWLSFGINGLGAALMIVVFSMTAGLTGLEVGVAGGTAVVGQRLLEAVFGEDAVRRMAEKAREDLDVRCRQLLQDEQQKFLSRLPEQDARSAEAFAAHANALARLADTT
;
A
#
# COMPACT_ATOMS: atom_id res chain seq x y z
N MET A 1 5.83 -4.71 27.39
CA MET A 1 4.76 -5.63 26.97
C MET A 1 3.68 -4.93 26.15
N ALA A 2 2.85 -4.07 26.72
CA ALA A 2 1.76 -3.41 25.97
C ALA A 2 2.22 -2.77 24.64
N LEU A 3 3.31 -1.99 24.65
CA LEU A 3 3.91 -1.42 23.43
C LEU A 3 4.25 -2.49 22.37
N LEU A 4 4.81 -3.63 22.77
CA LEU A 4 5.22 -4.68 21.83
C LEU A 4 4.00 -5.37 21.20
N GLU A 5 2.93 -5.54 21.97
CA GLU A 5 1.67 -6.13 21.49
C GLU A 5 0.93 -5.15 20.55
N GLU A 6 0.90 -3.86 20.88
CA GLU A 6 0.36 -2.79 20.02
C GLU A 6 1.11 -2.70 18.69
N VAL A 7 2.45 -2.66 18.73
CA VAL A 7 3.29 -2.68 17.52
C VAL A 7 2.99 -3.91 16.66
N ARG A 8 2.85 -5.07 17.29
CA ARG A 8 2.60 -6.34 16.61
C ARG A 8 1.26 -6.31 15.86
N ASP A 9 0.21 -5.80 16.49
CA ASP A 9 -1.12 -5.75 15.90
C ASP A 9 -1.21 -4.70 14.78
N ASP A 10 -0.60 -3.53 14.95
CA ASP A 10 -0.57 -2.49 13.92
C ASP A 10 0.23 -2.94 12.69
N LEU A 11 1.38 -3.62 12.88
CA LEU A 11 2.15 -4.19 11.77
C LEU A 11 1.37 -5.29 11.05
N ALA A 12 0.63 -6.12 11.78
CA ALA A 12 -0.21 -7.16 11.18
C ALA A 12 -1.37 -6.58 10.35
N ALA A 13 -1.84 -5.38 10.69
CA ALA A 13 -2.87 -4.65 9.95
C ALA A 13 -2.31 -3.83 8.76
N ALA A 14 -0.99 -3.70 8.60
CA ALA A 14 -0.37 -2.90 7.55
C ALA A 14 -0.60 -3.49 6.14
N SER A 15 -1.46 -2.85 5.34
CA SER A 15 -1.81 -3.33 3.98
C SER A 15 -0.96 -2.71 2.86
N LEU A 16 -0.59 -1.43 2.99
CA LEU A 16 0.21 -0.65 2.02
C LEU A 16 -0.25 -0.88 0.56
N PRO A 17 -1.51 -0.59 0.19
CA PRO A 17 -2.17 -1.18 -0.97
C PRO A 17 -1.67 -0.70 -2.35
N LEU A 18 -1.18 0.53 -2.48
CA LEU A 18 -0.73 1.09 -3.76
C LEU A 18 0.58 0.45 -4.22
N ALA A 19 0.69 0.17 -5.52
CA ALA A 19 1.88 -0.44 -6.13
C ALA A 19 3.02 0.58 -6.32
N LEU A 20 3.66 0.97 -5.22
CA LEU A 20 4.86 1.81 -5.22
C LEU A 20 6.13 0.93 -5.20
N PRO A 21 7.30 1.44 -5.66
CA PRO A 21 8.53 0.66 -5.75
C PRO A 21 8.94 -0.05 -4.44
N GLU A 22 8.73 0.58 -3.29
CA GLU A 22 9.11 0.04 -1.98
C GLU A 22 7.99 -0.70 -1.24
N ALA A 23 6.75 -0.66 -1.76
CA ALA A 23 5.57 -1.19 -1.06
C ALA A 23 5.70 -2.70 -0.78
N GLU A 24 6.16 -3.47 -1.75
CA GLU A 24 6.28 -4.92 -1.61
C GLU A 24 7.39 -5.31 -0.62
N GLN A 25 8.47 -4.54 -0.56
CA GLN A 25 9.52 -4.74 0.43
C GLN A 25 9.01 -4.40 1.83
N ALA A 26 8.30 -3.28 1.99
CA ALA A 26 7.73 -2.87 3.26
C ALA A 26 6.68 -3.87 3.79
N ARG A 27 5.86 -4.48 2.92
CA ARG A 27 4.95 -5.58 3.31
C ARG A 27 5.71 -6.79 3.85
N ARG A 28 6.81 -7.18 3.18
CA ARG A 28 7.68 -8.28 3.66
C ARG A 28 8.35 -7.93 4.99
N ASP A 29 8.79 -6.68 5.16
CA ASP A 29 9.40 -6.22 6.40
C ASP A 29 8.40 -6.20 7.55
N ALA A 30 7.16 -5.76 7.32
CA ALA A 30 6.08 -5.83 8.30
C ALA A 30 5.77 -7.28 8.72
N ALA A 31 5.61 -8.19 7.76
CA ALA A 31 5.36 -9.60 8.04
C ALA A 31 6.53 -10.26 8.81
N SER A 32 7.77 -9.94 8.43
CA SER A 32 8.98 -10.42 9.11
C SER A 32 9.09 -9.87 10.53
N ALA A 33 8.72 -8.60 10.73
CA ALA A 33 8.68 -7.95 12.04
C ALA A 33 7.63 -8.59 12.97
N VAL A 34 6.43 -8.89 12.46
CA VAL A 34 5.40 -9.63 13.20
C VAL A 34 5.91 -11.02 13.61
N ALA A 35 6.51 -11.76 12.66
CA ALA A 35 7.09 -13.07 12.96
C ALA A 35 8.18 -12.98 14.04
N GLN A 36 9.04 -11.96 14.00
CA GLN A 36 10.09 -11.76 15.01
C GLN A 36 9.54 -11.38 16.39
N LEU A 37 8.45 -10.60 16.43
CA LEU A 37 7.72 -10.28 17.65
C LEU A 37 7.13 -11.55 18.28
N ASP A 38 6.46 -12.37 17.46
CA ASP A 38 5.78 -13.58 17.91
C ASP A 38 6.78 -14.68 18.30
N ASP A 39 7.83 -14.92 17.50
CA ASP A 39 8.73 -16.07 17.68
C ASP A 39 9.83 -15.87 18.72
N TYR A 40 10.25 -14.63 18.99
CA TYR A 40 11.37 -14.33 19.89
C TYR A 40 11.09 -13.23 20.92
N ILE A 41 10.73 -12.01 20.47
CA ILE A 41 10.72 -10.83 21.35
C ILE A 41 9.68 -10.97 22.47
N LEU A 42 8.43 -11.26 22.13
CA LEU A 42 7.36 -11.37 23.12
C LEU A 42 7.61 -12.55 24.09
N PRO A 43 7.97 -13.77 23.61
CA PRO A 43 8.36 -14.84 24.51
C PRO A 43 9.52 -14.52 25.44
N ARG A 44 10.61 -13.96 24.90
CA ARG A 44 11.83 -13.69 25.66
C ARG A 44 11.60 -12.58 26.67
N TYR A 45 10.80 -11.56 26.35
CA TYR A 45 10.40 -10.50 27.28
C TYR A 45 9.53 -11.04 28.43
N ARG A 46 8.65 -12.02 28.17
CA ARG A 46 7.82 -12.66 29.21
C ARG A 46 8.63 -13.55 30.14
N SER A 47 9.81 -14.03 29.72
CA SER A 47 10.61 -15.00 30.47
C SER A 47 12.09 -14.88 30.15
N LEU A 48 12.73 -13.84 30.69
CA LEU A 48 14.16 -13.59 30.54
C LEU A 48 15.03 -14.74 31.10
N ASP A 49 14.55 -15.43 32.13
CA ASP A 49 15.26 -16.54 32.79
C ASP A 49 15.09 -17.89 32.08
N ALA A 50 14.36 -17.95 30.95
CA ALA A 50 14.26 -19.18 30.17
C ALA A 50 15.64 -19.58 29.62
N PRO A 51 15.90 -20.90 29.42
CA PRO A 51 17.17 -21.37 28.88
C PRO A 51 17.56 -20.65 27.58
N LEU A 52 18.86 -20.48 27.36
CA LEU A 52 19.36 -19.95 26.08
C LEU A 52 19.08 -20.97 24.98
N LEU A 53 18.58 -20.49 23.84
CA LEU A 53 18.43 -21.32 22.65
C LEU A 53 19.70 -21.23 21.81
N ALA A 54 20.51 -22.28 21.85
CA ALA A 54 21.69 -22.45 21.03
C ALA A 54 21.32 -23.18 19.73
N VAL A 55 21.30 -22.47 18.61
CA VAL A 55 20.96 -23.04 17.30
C VAL A 55 22.23 -23.38 16.53
N VAL A 56 22.33 -24.64 16.10
CA VAL A 56 23.43 -25.13 15.25
C VAL A 56 23.01 -24.97 13.80
N GLY A 57 23.70 -24.08 13.08
CA GLY A 57 23.40 -23.75 11.70
C GLY A 57 24.65 -23.56 10.86
N GLY A 58 24.50 -23.48 9.54
CA GLY A 58 25.63 -23.42 8.61
C GLY A 58 25.41 -24.24 7.34
N SER A 59 26.45 -24.35 6.52
CA SER A 59 26.38 -24.89 5.16
C SER A 59 25.91 -26.35 5.10
N THR A 60 25.38 -26.75 3.95
CA THR A 60 24.85 -28.09 3.72
C THR A 60 25.98 -29.08 3.93
N GLY A 61 25.74 -30.03 4.83
CA GLY A 61 26.68 -31.09 5.19
C GLY A 61 28.06 -30.61 5.66
N ALA A 62 28.10 -29.44 6.29
CA ALA A 62 29.23 -28.97 7.10
C ALA A 62 29.41 -29.78 8.41
N GLY A 63 28.55 -30.77 8.69
CA GLY A 63 28.69 -31.65 9.86
C GLY A 63 27.78 -31.31 11.06
N LYS A 64 26.79 -30.40 10.92
CA LYS A 64 25.89 -29.96 12.01
C LYS A 64 25.32 -31.09 12.88
N SER A 65 24.62 -32.04 12.28
CA SER A 65 24.01 -33.15 13.04
C SER A 65 25.06 -34.07 13.68
N THR A 66 26.22 -34.24 13.02
CA THR A 66 27.35 -34.98 13.60
C THR A 66 27.93 -34.24 14.82
N LEU A 67 28.05 -32.91 14.74
CA LEU A 67 28.48 -32.05 15.84
C LEU A 67 27.49 -32.12 17.01
N VAL A 68 26.19 -32.01 16.74
CA VAL A 68 25.12 -32.10 17.75
C VAL A 68 25.21 -33.44 18.49
N ASN A 69 25.31 -34.55 17.76
CA ASN A 69 25.48 -35.87 18.36
C ASN A 69 26.74 -35.94 19.24
N ALA A 70 27.86 -35.40 18.75
CA ALA A 70 29.12 -35.39 19.50
C ALA A 70 29.05 -34.53 20.78
N LEU A 71 28.31 -33.42 20.76
CA LEU A 71 28.10 -32.55 21.93
C LEU A 71 27.30 -33.25 23.03
N VAL A 72 26.23 -33.96 22.66
CA VAL A 72 25.42 -34.77 23.59
C VAL A 72 26.19 -36.03 24.04
N GLY A 73 27.04 -36.57 23.16
CA GLY A 73 27.87 -37.75 23.41
C GLY A 73 27.27 -39.06 22.90
N HIS A 74 26.10 -39.02 22.27
CA HIS A 74 25.50 -40.17 21.60
C HIS A 74 24.58 -39.73 20.44
N PRO A 75 24.23 -40.64 19.50
CA PRO A 75 23.33 -40.32 18.40
C PRO A 75 21.93 -39.90 18.87
N VAL A 76 21.51 -38.68 18.54
CA VAL A 76 20.17 -38.10 18.83
C VAL A 76 19.51 -37.50 17.59
N THR A 77 20.30 -36.96 16.66
CA THR A 77 19.87 -36.46 15.36
C THR A 77 20.47 -37.29 14.24
N ARG A 78 19.78 -37.36 13.10
CA ARG A 78 20.21 -38.16 11.96
C ARG A 78 21.38 -37.49 11.23
N SER A 79 22.51 -38.19 11.12
CA SER A 79 23.65 -37.76 10.29
C SER A 79 24.00 -38.80 9.22
N GLY A 80 24.38 -38.34 8.02
CA GLY A 80 24.67 -39.23 6.89
C GLY A 80 25.15 -38.49 5.64
N ALA A 81 25.65 -39.25 4.66
CA ALA A 81 26.22 -38.70 3.42
C ALA A 81 25.15 -38.19 2.42
N ILE A 82 23.95 -38.78 2.45
CA ILE A 82 22.83 -38.40 1.58
C ILE A 82 22.10 -37.20 2.21
N ARG A 83 22.12 -36.08 1.49
CA ARG A 83 21.59 -34.78 1.93
C ARG A 83 20.22 -34.50 1.30
N PRO A 84 19.34 -33.72 1.96
CA PRO A 84 19.45 -33.18 3.32
C PRO A 84 19.05 -34.21 4.39
N THR A 85 19.75 -34.24 5.53
CA THR A 85 19.52 -35.21 6.63
C THR A 85 18.52 -34.71 7.66
N THR A 86 18.53 -33.42 7.98
CA THR A 86 17.63 -32.78 8.94
C THR A 86 16.54 -32.01 8.18
N ARG A 87 15.32 -32.58 8.16
CA ARG A 87 14.11 -31.94 7.59
C ARG A 87 13.16 -31.42 8.65
N GLN A 88 13.35 -31.87 9.89
CA GLN A 88 12.62 -31.44 11.07
C GLN A 88 13.65 -30.97 12.09
N PRO A 89 13.50 -29.77 12.66
CA PRO A 89 14.38 -29.27 13.69
C PRO A 89 14.21 -30.10 14.97
N ILE A 90 15.34 -30.45 15.59
CA ILE A 90 15.37 -31.21 16.84
C ILE A 90 15.90 -30.28 17.93
N LEU A 91 15.08 -30.03 18.95
CA LEU A 91 15.45 -29.27 20.15
C LEU A 91 15.73 -30.24 21.29
N LEU A 92 16.99 -30.27 21.71
CA LEU A 92 17.51 -31.02 22.84
C LEU A 92 17.52 -30.13 24.08
N HIS A 93 16.94 -30.62 25.17
CA HIS A 93 16.89 -29.87 26.43
C HIS A 93 17.03 -30.80 27.65
N HIS A 94 17.39 -30.23 28.79
CA HIS A 94 17.41 -30.99 30.04
C HIS A 94 15.96 -31.36 30.47
N PRO A 95 15.69 -32.55 31.04
CA PRO A 95 14.34 -32.96 31.41
C PRO A 95 13.64 -32.05 32.41
N GLN A 96 14.37 -31.41 33.32
CA GLN A 96 13.80 -30.46 34.31
C GLN A 96 13.32 -29.14 33.67
N GLU A 97 13.69 -28.88 32.42
CA GLU A 97 13.37 -27.64 31.70
C GLU A 97 12.29 -27.86 30.63
N ALA A 98 11.69 -29.04 30.56
CA ALA A 98 10.68 -29.40 29.57
C ALA A 98 9.53 -28.38 29.48
N ALA A 99 9.08 -27.85 30.63
CA ALA A 99 7.99 -26.88 30.70
C ALA A 99 8.23 -25.59 29.89
N TRP A 100 9.49 -25.23 29.61
CA TRP A 100 9.83 -24.09 28.78
C TRP A 100 9.55 -24.32 27.28
N PHE A 101 9.66 -25.57 26.83
CA PHE A 101 9.62 -25.94 25.40
C PHE A 101 8.33 -26.65 24.99
N GLU A 102 7.61 -27.27 25.95
CA GLU A 102 6.34 -27.96 25.69
C GLU A 102 5.20 -27.02 25.29
N GLY A 103 5.23 -25.77 25.77
CA GLY A 103 4.24 -24.74 25.42
C GLY A 103 4.62 -23.92 24.18
N GLN A 104 3.81 -22.90 23.90
CA GLN A 104 4.05 -21.91 22.84
C GLN A 104 4.99 -20.78 23.27
N ARG A 105 5.89 -21.02 24.22
CA ARG A 105 6.84 -20.00 24.68
C ARG A 105 7.95 -19.84 23.65
N VAL A 106 8.71 -20.89 23.38
CA VAL A 106 9.76 -20.85 22.35
C VAL A 106 9.20 -21.37 21.03
N LEU A 107 9.38 -20.61 19.93
CA LEU A 107 8.94 -20.97 18.58
C LEU A 107 7.44 -21.34 18.53
N PRO A 108 6.50 -20.44 18.91
CA PRO A 108 5.07 -20.71 19.07
C PRO A 108 4.42 -21.33 17.83
N THR A 109 4.87 -20.95 16.64
CA THR A 109 4.32 -21.35 15.34
C THR A 109 4.63 -22.79 14.93
N LEU A 110 5.59 -23.47 15.57
CA LEU A 110 5.96 -24.85 15.26
C LEU A 110 5.21 -25.86 16.15
N SER A 111 4.50 -26.83 15.56
CA SER A 111 3.81 -27.87 16.34
C SER A 111 4.80 -28.76 17.09
N ARG A 112 4.48 -29.21 18.32
CA ARG A 112 5.43 -29.98 19.14
C ARG A 112 5.26 -31.48 18.90
N ILE A 113 6.37 -32.17 18.63
CA ILE A 113 6.44 -33.63 18.58
C ILE A 113 7.39 -34.07 19.68
N ARG A 114 6.97 -35.00 20.55
CA ARG A 114 7.88 -35.60 21.53
C ARG A 114 8.74 -36.65 20.85
N GLY A 115 10.05 -36.42 20.81
CA GLY A 115 11.05 -37.40 20.44
C GLY A 115 11.55 -38.17 21.67
N TYR A 116 12.23 -39.28 21.42
CA TYR A 116 12.81 -40.13 22.47
C TYR A 116 14.21 -40.55 22.05
N VAL A 117 15.12 -40.61 23.01
CA VAL A 117 16.44 -41.22 22.83
C VAL A 117 16.26 -42.73 22.85
N ALA A 118 16.88 -43.43 21.87
CA ALA A 118 16.80 -44.88 21.80
C ALA A 118 17.43 -45.52 23.05
N SER A 119 16.76 -46.52 23.62
CA SER A 119 17.23 -47.23 24.82
C SER A 119 18.49 -48.08 24.58
N SER A 120 18.85 -48.30 23.31
CA SER A 120 20.10 -48.94 22.88
C SER A 120 20.76 -48.07 21.82
N PRO A 121 22.11 -47.99 21.77
CA PRO A 121 22.81 -47.19 20.78
C PRO A 121 22.44 -47.63 19.36
N VAL A 122 21.87 -46.69 18.60
CA VAL A 122 21.59 -46.87 17.16
C VAL A 122 22.63 -46.09 16.36
N PRO A 123 23.03 -46.54 15.16
CA PRO A 123 23.88 -45.74 14.28
C PRO A 123 23.25 -44.36 14.00
N ALA A 124 24.07 -43.33 13.88
CA ALA A 124 23.63 -41.96 13.64
C ALA A 124 22.82 -41.79 12.34
N THR A 125 22.97 -42.70 11.38
CA THR A 125 22.15 -42.75 10.16
C THR A 125 20.68 -43.10 10.43
N SER A 126 20.39 -43.68 11.60
CA SER A 126 19.05 -44.13 12.02
C SER A 126 18.58 -43.45 13.31
N ALA A 127 19.36 -42.52 13.87
CA ALA A 127 19.00 -41.76 15.06
C ALA A 127 17.91 -40.73 14.78
N GLY A 128 17.19 -40.33 15.83
CA GLY A 128 16.08 -39.39 15.76
C GLY A 128 14.82 -39.95 15.09
N PRO A 129 13.72 -39.18 15.06
CA PRO A 129 12.51 -39.58 14.34
C PRO A 129 12.79 -39.73 12.84
N ALA A 130 12.03 -40.64 12.19
CA ALA A 130 12.10 -40.76 10.74
C ALA A 130 11.62 -39.44 10.10
N PRO A 131 12.33 -38.92 9.08
CA PRO A 131 11.93 -37.68 8.42
C PRO A 131 10.53 -37.82 7.82
N ASP A 132 9.58 -37.05 8.33
CA ASP A 132 8.23 -36.95 7.77
C ASP A 132 8.10 -35.63 6.99
N ALA A 133 7.91 -35.74 5.68
CA ALA A 133 7.72 -34.58 4.81
C ALA A 133 6.42 -33.81 5.13
N GLY A 134 5.42 -34.46 5.75
CA GLY A 134 4.18 -33.82 6.19
C GLY A 134 4.29 -33.02 7.48
N ALA A 135 5.41 -33.13 8.21
CA ALA A 135 5.59 -32.52 9.53
C ALA A 135 6.75 -31.51 9.55
N MET A 136 6.96 -30.79 8.45
CA MET A 136 8.00 -29.75 8.35
C MET A 136 7.73 -28.50 9.20
N SER A 137 6.49 -28.27 9.62
CA SER A 137 6.08 -27.22 10.56
C SER A 137 6.10 -27.68 12.02
N SER A 138 6.87 -28.73 12.34
CA SER A 138 6.96 -29.29 13.68
C SER A 138 8.36 -29.18 14.26
N LEU A 139 8.45 -29.07 15.58
CA LEU A 139 9.67 -29.10 16.38
C LEU A 139 9.70 -30.38 17.20
N VAL A 140 10.74 -31.19 17.02
CA VAL A 140 10.94 -32.42 17.78
C VAL A 140 11.64 -32.07 19.10
N LEU A 141 10.95 -32.25 20.21
CA LEU A 141 11.49 -32.05 21.55
C LEU A 141 12.09 -33.35 22.07
N VAL A 142 13.38 -33.33 22.40
CA VAL A 142 14.10 -34.48 22.96
C VAL A 142 14.66 -34.08 24.32
N ALA A 143 14.08 -34.65 25.37
CA ALA A 143 14.57 -34.47 26.74
C ALA A 143 15.74 -35.43 27.00
N ASP A 144 16.90 -34.88 27.36
CA ASP A 144 18.13 -35.65 27.54
C ASP A 144 18.93 -35.19 28.78
N PRO A 145 19.21 -36.06 29.77
CA PRO A 145 20.01 -35.71 30.93
C PRO A 145 21.45 -35.27 30.61
N ALA A 146 21.99 -35.61 29.44
CA ALA A 146 23.30 -35.16 28.99
C ALA A 146 23.33 -33.66 28.65
N MET A 147 22.17 -33.04 28.41
CA MET A 147 22.07 -31.60 28.22
C MET A 147 22.21 -30.85 29.56
N PRO A 148 23.08 -29.83 29.67
CA PRO A 148 23.14 -29.01 30.86
C PRO A 148 21.88 -28.15 31.00
N GLN A 149 21.48 -27.85 32.24
CA GLN A 149 20.41 -26.88 32.51
C GLN A 149 20.83 -25.48 32.11
N GLY A 150 19.91 -24.66 31.61
CA GLY A 150 20.12 -23.29 31.20
C GLY A 150 20.46 -23.12 29.72
N ILE A 151 20.66 -24.20 28.96
CA ILE A 151 20.85 -24.17 27.51
C ILE A 151 20.06 -25.31 26.86
N ALA A 152 19.33 -24.97 25.80
CA ALA A 152 18.80 -25.94 24.85
C ALA A 152 19.57 -25.87 23.52
N LEU A 153 19.82 -27.03 22.92
CA LEU A 153 20.54 -27.15 21.65
C LEU A 153 19.57 -27.50 20.54
N LEU A 154 19.55 -26.74 19.45
CA LEU A 154 18.65 -26.94 18.32
C LEU A 154 19.44 -27.28 17.06
N ASP A 155 19.20 -28.46 16.49
CA ASP A 155 19.74 -28.86 15.18
C ASP A 155 18.85 -28.27 14.07
N ALA A 156 19.36 -27.28 13.34
CA ALA A 156 18.61 -26.61 12.27
C ALA A 156 18.85 -27.28 10.90
N PRO A 157 17.86 -27.23 9.98
CA PRO A 157 18.07 -27.63 8.59
C PRO A 157 19.14 -26.77 7.90
N ASP A 158 19.69 -27.27 6.80
CA ASP A 158 20.71 -26.59 6.02
C ASP A 158 20.18 -25.27 5.41
N VAL A 159 20.94 -24.18 5.50
CA VAL A 159 20.46 -22.86 5.06
C VAL A 159 20.68 -22.58 3.56
N ASP A 160 21.64 -23.28 2.95
CA ASP A 160 21.89 -23.32 1.51
C ASP A 160 21.12 -24.48 0.83
N SER A 161 20.09 -25.02 1.48
CA SER A 161 19.24 -26.06 0.90
C SER A 161 18.51 -25.56 -0.35
N ILE A 162 18.39 -26.41 -1.37
CA ILE A 162 17.55 -26.16 -2.55
C ILE A 162 16.05 -26.09 -2.20
N SER A 163 15.65 -26.59 -1.04
CA SER A 163 14.27 -26.52 -0.55
C SER A 163 13.98 -25.14 0.04
N ASP A 164 13.02 -24.43 -0.52
CA ASP A 164 12.57 -23.12 -0.04
C ASP A 164 12.06 -23.18 1.41
N ASP A 165 11.35 -24.25 1.76
CA ASP A 165 10.80 -24.44 3.10
C ASP A 165 11.89 -24.65 4.15
N ASN A 166 12.97 -25.38 3.81
CA ASN A 166 14.12 -25.53 4.70
C ASN A 166 14.83 -24.19 4.94
N ARG A 167 14.98 -23.35 3.90
CA ARG A 167 15.60 -22.03 4.05
C ARG A 167 14.76 -21.10 4.91
N LYS A 168 13.43 -21.10 4.72
CA LYS A 168 12.49 -20.34 5.56
C LYS A 168 12.59 -20.78 7.02
N LEU A 169 12.55 -22.08 7.27
CA LEU A 169 12.66 -22.64 8.61
C LEU A 169 14.02 -22.32 9.26
N ALA A 170 15.14 -22.47 8.55
CA ALA A 170 16.46 -22.10 9.07
C ALA A 170 16.54 -20.61 9.45
N GLY A 171 15.96 -19.73 8.63
CA GLY A 171 15.86 -18.30 8.94
C GLY A 171 14.99 -18.00 10.16
N GLN A 172 13.89 -18.74 10.33
CA GLN A 172 13.02 -18.65 11.51
C GLN A 172 13.75 -19.09 12.79
N LEU A 173 14.48 -20.20 12.74
CA LEU A 173 15.25 -20.72 13.87
C LEU A 173 16.39 -19.77 14.25
N LEU A 174 17.09 -19.21 13.26
CA LEU A 174 18.07 -18.15 13.50
C LEU A 174 17.45 -16.94 14.18
N ALA A 175 16.23 -16.55 13.79
CA ALA A 175 15.53 -15.41 14.38
C ALA A 175 15.13 -15.62 15.84
N ALA A 176 15.06 -16.87 16.31
CA ALA A 176 14.74 -17.22 17.69
C ALA A 176 15.98 -17.54 18.56
N ALA A 177 17.19 -17.54 17.97
CA ALA A 177 18.41 -17.95 18.65
C ALA A 177 18.94 -16.87 19.60
N ASP A 178 19.38 -17.28 20.80
CA ASP A 178 20.21 -16.43 21.67
C ASP A 178 21.71 -16.65 21.39
N LEU A 179 22.04 -17.86 20.92
CA LEU A 179 23.38 -18.27 20.51
C LEU A 179 23.30 -18.97 19.15
N TRP A 180 24.09 -18.50 18.20
CA TRP A 180 24.28 -19.12 16.89
C TRP A 180 25.62 -19.87 16.85
N ILE A 181 25.57 -21.19 16.74
CA ILE A 181 26.74 -22.04 16.52
C ILE A 181 26.86 -22.26 15.01
N PHE A 182 27.67 -21.40 14.36
CA PHE A 182 27.91 -21.43 12.93
C PHE A 182 28.94 -22.49 12.57
N VAL A 183 28.49 -23.55 11.90
CA VAL A 183 29.33 -24.66 11.45
C VAL A 183 29.68 -24.50 9.98
N THR A 184 30.96 -24.42 9.69
CA THR A 184 31.50 -24.42 8.33
C THR A 184 32.67 -25.40 8.22
N THR A 185 33.23 -25.58 7.02
CA THR A 185 34.35 -26.49 6.76
C THR A 185 35.56 -25.75 6.22
N ALA A 186 36.74 -26.35 6.34
CA ALA A 186 38.01 -25.78 5.85
C ALA A 186 38.01 -25.40 4.34
N ASN A 187 37.08 -25.95 3.56
CA ASN A 187 36.94 -25.65 2.13
C ASN A 187 35.73 -24.75 1.78
N ARG A 188 34.91 -24.34 2.76
CA ARG A 188 33.66 -23.56 2.56
C ARG A 188 33.49 -22.39 3.53
N TYR A 189 34.49 -22.10 4.35
CA TYR A 189 34.41 -21.03 5.36
C TYR A 189 34.22 -19.63 4.74
N ALA A 190 34.60 -19.45 3.48
CA ALA A 190 34.42 -18.21 2.72
C ALA A 190 33.20 -18.23 1.76
N ASP A 191 32.31 -19.23 1.84
CA ASP A 191 31.11 -19.29 0.99
C ASP A 191 30.14 -18.14 1.32
N ALA A 192 29.70 -17.41 0.29
CA ALA A 192 28.93 -16.17 0.47
C ALA A 192 27.55 -16.35 1.16
N VAL A 193 26.82 -17.44 0.86
CA VAL A 193 25.45 -17.64 1.40
C VAL A 193 25.46 -17.92 2.91
N PRO A 194 26.23 -18.91 3.42
CA PRO A 194 26.40 -19.11 4.86
C PRO A 194 26.95 -17.87 5.58
N TRP A 195 27.88 -17.13 4.94
CA TRP A 195 28.47 -15.92 5.49
C TRP A 195 27.43 -14.81 5.72
N LYS A 196 26.51 -14.61 4.78
CA LYS A 196 25.43 -13.62 4.94
C LYS A 196 24.59 -13.88 6.21
N LEU A 197 24.31 -15.14 6.53
CA LEU A 197 23.52 -15.49 7.72
C LEU A 197 24.28 -15.24 9.02
N LEU A 198 25.59 -15.46 9.00
CA LEU A 198 26.48 -15.13 10.10
C LEU A 198 26.40 -13.63 10.41
N LEU A 199 26.45 -12.79 9.36
CA LEU A 199 26.31 -11.35 9.48
C LEU A 199 24.89 -10.94 9.90
N ASP A 200 23.85 -11.59 9.37
CA ASP A 200 22.47 -11.36 9.78
C ASP A 200 22.23 -11.71 11.27
N ALA A 201 22.94 -12.72 11.79
CA ALA A 201 22.94 -13.08 13.21
C ALA A 201 23.64 -11.99 14.05
N ALA A 202 24.83 -11.59 13.61
CA ALA A 202 25.65 -10.56 14.25
C ALA A 202 24.92 -9.22 14.35
N GLY A 203 24.25 -8.80 13.27
CA GLY A 203 23.47 -7.56 13.22
C GLY A 203 22.26 -7.52 14.17
N ARG A 204 21.92 -8.64 14.81
CA ARG A 204 20.87 -8.75 15.85
C ARG A 204 21.45 -8.89 17.27
N ASP A 205 22.76 -8.71 17.42
CA ASP A 205 23.50 -8.96 18.66
C ASP A 205 23.33 -10.39 19.24
N ILE A 206 23.02 -11.36 18.36
CA ILE A 206 23.03 -12.79 18.72
C ILE A 206 24.48 -13.17 19.05
N MET A 207 24.70 -13.92 20.13
CA MET A 207 26.04 -14.43 20.41
C MET A 207 26.44 -15.43 19.33
N VAL A 208 27.63 -15.27 18.76
CA VAL A 208 28.12 -16.16 17.69
C VAL A 208 29.31 -16.99 18.18
N ALA A 209 29.22 -18.30 17.95
CA ALA A 209 30.35 -19.23 18.02
C ALA A 209 30.56 -19.85 16.64
N VAL A 210 31.80 -19.90 16.18
CA VAL A 210 32.17 -20.47 14.88
C VAL A 210 32.85 -21.81 15.09
N VAL A 211 32.39 -22.82 14.36
CA VAL A 211 32.99 -24.16 14.32
C VAL A 211 33.54 -24.38 12.92
N LEU A 212 34.86 -24.51 12.84
CA LEU A 212 35.57 -24.90 11.63
C LEU A 212 35.76 -26.42 11.65
N ASP A 213 34.85 -27.13 10.99
CA ASP A 213 34.83 -28.59 10.90
C ASP A 213 35.75 -29.14 9.80
N ARG A 214 36.20 -30.38 9.98
CA ARG A 214 37.02 -31.16 9.04
C ARG A 214 38.25 -30.40 8.55
N VAL A 215 39.05 -29.91 9.49
CA VAL A 215 40.32 -29.27 9.19
C VAL A 215 41.38 -30.32 8.85
N PRO A 216 41.95 -30.31 7.63
CA PRO A 216 42.98 -31.27 7.26
C PRO A 216 44.23 -31.14 8.14
N PRO A 217 44.95 -32.25 8.41
CA PRO A 217 46.21 -32.20 9.13
C PRO A 217 47.20 -31.23 8.47
N GLY A 218 47.75 -30.29 9.24
CA GLY A 218 48.71 -29.29 8.77
C GLY A 218 48.10 -28.02 8.19
N ALA A 219 46.77 -27.95 7.97
CA ALA A 219 46.09 -26.75 7.45
C ALA A 219 45.48 -25.86 8.55
N GLU A 220 45.52 -26.29 9.82
CA GLU A 220 44.83 -25.62 10.92
C GLU A 220 45.26 -24.17 11.15
N ALA A 221 46.57 -23.91 11.20
CA ALA A 221 47.08 -22.56 11.44
C ALA A 221 46.66 -21.62 10.31
N GLU A 222 46.90 -22.01 9.06
CA GLU A 222 46.59 -21.22 7.87
C GLU A 222 45.09 -20.90 7.76
N VAL A 223 44.23 -21.92 7.83
CA VAL A 223 42.79 -21.74 7.63
C VAL A 223 42.15 -20.99 8.81
N SER A 224 42.57 -21.27 10.04
CA SER A 224 42.01 -20.59 11.21
C SER A 224 42.48 -19.13 11.31
N GLU A 225 43.70 -18.81 10.87
CA GLU A 225 44.18 -17.42 10.79
C GLU A 225 43.42 -16.63 9.72
N ASP A 226 43.24 -17.19 8.52
CA ASP A 226 42.48 -16.53 7.47
C ASP A 226 41.02 -16.30 7.89
N LEU A 227 40.35 -17.32 8.45
CA LEU A 227 38.98 -17.18 8.95
C LEU A 227 38.86 -16.15 10.07
N ARG A 228 39.82 -16.07 11.01
CA ARG A 228 39.84 -14.99 12.01
C ARG A 228 39.96 -13.62 11.35
N GLY A 229 40.85 -13.49 10.36
CA GLY A 229 40.99 -12.26 9.59
C GLY A 229 39.70 -11.84 8.85
N LEU A 230 38.94 -12.80 8.32
CA LEU A 230 37.63 -12.54 7.72
C LEU A 230 36.60 -12.10 8.76
N LEU A 231 36.53 -12.78 9.91
CA LEU A 231 35.63 -12.42 11.02
C LEU A 231 35.95 -11.01 11.55
N ASP A 232 37.23 -10.68 11.73
CA ASP A 232 37.68 -9.37 12.20
C ASP A 232 37.24 -8.23 11.27
N ARG A 233 37.36 -8.42 9.95
CA ARG A 233 36.94 -7.42 8.94
C ARG A 233 35.44 -7.12 9.02
N GLU A 234 34.64 -8.10 9.42
CA GLU A 234 33.19 -7.98 9.55
C GLU A 234 32.75 -7.61 10.99
N GLY A 235 33.69 -7.25 11.87
CA GLY A 235 33.39 -6.85 13.25
C GLY A 235 33.09 -8.01 14.21
N LEU A 236 33.38 -9.25 13.81
CA LEU A 236 33.14 -10.48 14.56
C LEU A 236 34.38 -11.03 15.27
N GLY A 237 35.42 -10.22 15.49
CA GLY A 237 36.67 -10.65 16.13
C GLY A 237 36.55 -11.21 17.56
N ALA A 238 35.44 -10.91 18.25
CA ALA A 238 35.14 -11.46 19.57
C ALA A 238 34.47 -12.85 19.52
N ALA A 239 34.08 -13.34 18.34
CA ALA A 239 33.44 -14.64 18.19
C ALA A 239 34.40 -15.78 18.56
N GLN A 240 33.89 -16.77 19.30
CA GLN A 240 34.69 -17.93 19.68
C GLN A 240 34.88 -18.85 18.48
N LEU A 241 36.13 -19.18 18.14
CA LEU A 241 36.46 -20.10 17.04
C LEU A 241 36.91 -21.46 17.60
N PHE A 242 36.18 -22.52 17.26
CA PHE A 242 36.48 -23.90 17.59
C PHE A 242 36.89 -24.66 16.34
N VAL A 243 38.06 -25.30 16.39
CA VAL A 243 38.60 -26.08 15.27
C VAL A 243 38.38 -27.56 15.55
N ILE A 244 37.76 -28.26 14.60
CA ILE A 244 37.60 -29.71 14.63
C ILE A 244 38.44 -30.34 13.53
N PRO A 245 39.44 -31.17 13.87
CA PRO A 245 40.27 -31.83 12.87
C PRO A 245 39.46 -32.86 12.07
N GLU A 246 39.85 -33.06 10.82
CA GLU A 246 39.31 -34.15 10.00
C GLU A 246 39.70 -35.50 10.61
N THR A 247 38.69 -36.28 11.00
CA THR A 247 38.87 -37.58 11.67
C THR A 247 37.91 -38.63 11.11
N ALA A 248 38.29 -39.90 11.23
CA ALA A 248 37.38 -41.00 10.92
C ALA A 248 36.28 -41.09 11.98
N LEU A 249 35.04 -41.29 11.54
CA LEU A 249 33.91 -41.53 12.43
C LEU A 249 33.96 -42.96 12.98
N ASP A 250 33.42 -43.15 14.17
CA ASP A 250 33.31 -44.47 14.81
C ASP A 250 32.21 -45.34 14.14
N PRO A 251 32.01 -46.61 14.56
CA PRO A 251 30.98 -47.48 14.00
C PRO A 251 29.54 -46.97 14.16
N LEU A 252 29.30 -46.03 15.08
CA LEU A 252 28.00 -45.38 15.26
C LEU A 252 27.88 -44.10 14.41
N GLY A 253 28.91 -43.72 13.66
CA GLY A 253 28.92 -42.48 12.86
C GLY A 253 29.19 -41.23 13.69
N MET A 254 29.86 -41.37 14.84
CA MET A 254 30.18 -40.29 15.77
C MET A 254 31.61 -39.79 15.60
N LEU A 255 31.85 -38.52 15.96
CA LEU A 255 33.22 -38.02 16.14
C LEU A 255 33.90 -38.76 17.31
N PRO A 256 35.22 -38.96 17.27
CA PRO A 256 35.96 -39.52 18.40
C PRO A 256 35.72 -38.75 19.70
N ALA A 257 35.74 -39.48 20.82
CA ALA A 257 35.56 -38.87 22.13
C ALA A 257 36.64 -37.80 22.40
N GLY A 258 36.21 -36.62 22.85
CA GLY A 258 37.10 -35.51 23.18
C GLY A 258 37.31 -34.50 22.04
N THR A 259 36.98 -34.83 20.80
CA THR A 259 37.15 -33.92 19.64
C THR A 259 36.41 -32.59 19.82
N VAL A 260 35.23 -32.61 20.45
CA VAL A 260 34.40 -31.42 20.69
C VAL A 260 34.50 -30.90 22.13
N LEU A 261 35.49 -31.36 22.90
CA LEU A 261 35.61 -31.02 24.32
C LEU A 261 35.70 -29.50 24.57
N PRO A 262 36.49 -28.70 23.81
CA PRO A 262 36.55 -27.25 24.04
C PRO A 262 35.20 -26.56 23.89
N LEU A 263 34.44 -26.90 22.83
CA LEU A 263 33.09 -26.36 22.61
C LEU A 263 32.11 -26.82 23.69
N ARG A 264 32.16 -28.10 24.07
CA ARG A 264 31.30 -28.65 25.13
C ARG A 264 31.57 -28.02 26.49
N THR A 265 32.84 -27.79 26.84
CA THR A 265 33.23 -27.09 28.08
C THR A 265 32.72 -25.66 28.07
N TRP A 266 32.92 -24.93 26.97
CA TRP A 266 32.43 -23.56 26.85
C TRP A 266 30.90 -23.44 26.97
N LEU A 267 30.15 -24.34 26.32
CA LEU A 267 28.69 -24.41 26.49
C LEU A 267 28.29 -24.77 27.93
N GLY A 268 29.03 -25.68 28.58
CA GLY A 268 28.82 -26.04 29.99
C GLY A 268 29.04 -24.87 30.94
N ASP A 269 30.11 -24.09 30.74
CA ASP A 269 30.42 -22.90 31.53
C ASP A 269 29.34 -21.83 31.36
N LEU A 270 28.85 -21.65 30.13
CA LEU A 270 27.73 -20.76 29.84
C LEU A 270 26.44 -21.23 30.49
N ALA A 271 26.16 -22.53 30.44
CA ALA A 271 25.01 -23.15 31.09
C ALA A 271 25.06 -23.09 32.62
N ALA A 272 26.26 -23.08 33.23
CA ALA A 272 26.42 -22.92 34.66
C ALA A 272 26.30 -21.46 35.14
N ASN A 273 26.65 -20.48 34.29
CA ASN A 273 26.68 -19.06 34.66
C ASN A 273 25.33 -18.36 34.45
N ALA A 274 24.47 -18.35 35.47
CA ALA A 274 23.13 -17.73 35.39
C ALA A 274 23.18 -16.24 35.00
N ALA A 275 24.08 -15.46 35.62
CA ALA A 275 24.22 -14.03 35.31
C ALA A 275 24.68 -13.79 33.86
N GLY A 276 25.64 -14.59 33.39
CA GLY A 276 26.11 -14.54 32.01
C GLY A 276 25.01 -14.87 31.00
N ARG A 277 24.16 -15.86 31.29
CA ARG A 277 23.00 -16.17 30.42
C ARG A 277 22.00 -15.04 30.36
N SER A 278 21.62 -14.47 31.50
CA SER A 278 20.68 -13.34 31.55
C SER A 278 21.23 -12.14 30.78
N GLU A 279 22.54 -11.88 30.86
CA GLU A 279 23.19 -10.81 30.10
C GLU A 279 23.13 -11.07 28.58
N ILE A 280 23.42 -12.29 28.14
CA ILE A 280 23.32 -12.67 26.71
C ILE A 280 21.89 -12.51 26.21
N ALA A 281 20.92 -13.05 26.94
CA ALA A 281 19.51 -12.95 26.60
C ALA A 281 19.04 -11.49 26.49
N ARG A 282 19.43 -10.63 27.44
CA ARG A 282 19.12 -9.18 27.40
C ARG A 282 19.77 -8.50 26.22
N ARG A 283 21.06 -8.74 25.99
CA ARG A 283 21.79 -8.15 24.86
C ARG A 283 21.15 -8.51 23.53
N THR A 284 20.86 -9.79 23.30
CA THR A 284 20.22 -10.25 22.07
C THR A 284 18.79 -9.73 21.93
N LEU A 285 18.02 -9.68 23.02
CA LEU A 285 16.68 -9.06 23.02
C LEU A 285 16.74 -7.58 22.64
N ASN A 286 17.64 -6.81 23.26
CA ASN A 286 17.79 -5.37 22.99
C ASN A 286 18.26 -5.10 21.56
N GLY A 287 19.28 -5.84 21.09
CA GLY A 287 19.75 -5.75 19.71
C GLY A 287 18.64 -6.08 18.71
N THR A 288 17.84 -7.10 19.01
CA THR A 288 16.68 -7.49 18.21
C THR A 288 15.58 -6.41 18.21
N VAL A 289 15.26 -5.81 19.36
CA VAL A 289 14.30 -4.69 19.45
C VAL A 289 14.80 -3.46 18.70
N ARG A 290 16.12 -3.17 18.73
CA ARG A 290 16.73 -2.08 17.96
C ARG A 290 16.62 -2.33 16.45
N ALA A 291 16.90 -3.55 16.00
CA ALA A 291 16.73 -3.93 14.59
C ALA A 291 15.26 -3.83 14.15
N LEU A 292 14.33 -4.25 15.01
CA LEU A 292 12.89 -4.10 14.80
C LEU A 292 12.51 -2.61 14.64
N ALA A 293 13.02 -1.73 15.50
CA ALA A 293 12.76 -0.29 15.41
C ALA A 293 13.14 0.29 14.04
N GLY A 294 14.28 -0.12 13.48
CA GLY A 294 14.71 0.26 12.13
C GLY A 294 13.76 -0.22 11.03
N ARG A 295 13.26 -1.46 11.12
CA ARG A 295 12.28 -2.00 10.16
C ARG A 295 10.93 -1.29 10.26
N VAL A 296 10.45 -1.02 11.48
CA VAL A 296 9.20 -0.27 11.69
C VAL A 296 9.31 1.15 11.14
N ALA A 297 10.49 1.79 11.25
CA ALA A 297 10.73 3.09 10.62
C ALA A 297 10.65 3.03 9.09
N ALA A 298 11.16 1.97 8.45
CA ALA A 298 11.03 1.77 7.02
C ALA A 298 9.56 1.57 6.59
N VAL A 299 8.78 0.78 7.35
CA VAL A 299 7.33 0.62 7.14
C VAL A 299 6.61 1.97 7.29
N ALA A 300 6.97 2.78 8.28
CA ALA A 300 6.41 4.12 8.46
C ALA A 300 6.68 5.03 7.25
N GLN A 301 7.89 4.97 6.69
CA GLN A 301 8.23 5.73 5.48
C GLN A 301 7.40 5.28 4.27
N ALA A 302 7.28 3.97 4.05
CA ALA A 302 6.43 3.43 2.99
C ALA A 302 4.96 3.83 3.17
N ALA A 303 4.43 3.83 4.39
CA ALA A 303 3.07 4.30 4.69
C ALA A 303 2.87 5.80 4.36
N ARG A 304 3.86 6.65 4.64
CA ARG A 304 3.81 8.07 4.24
C ARG A 304 3.81 8.24 2.72
N GLU A 305 4.54 7.40 2.01
CA GLU A 305 4.56 7.41 0.55
C GLU A 305 3.23 6.98 -0.06
N GLN A 306 2.57 5.98 0.55
CA GLN A 306 1.19 5.60 0.19
C GLN A 306 0.23 6.77 0.35
N GLN A 307 0.27 7.46 1.49
CA GLN A 307 -0.59 8.62 1.75
C GLN A 307 -0.31 9.76 0.77
N ARG A 308 0.96 10.05 0.48
CA ARG A 308 1.35 11.08 -0.49
C ARG A 308 0.86 10.74 -1.90
N ALA A 309 1.04 9.50 -2.33
CA ALA A 309 0.59 9.04 -3.64
C ALA A 309 -0.93 9.13 -3.77
N ALA A 310 -1.68 8.64 -2.77
CA ALA A 310 -3.13 8.75 -2.73
C ALA A 310 -3.60 10.21 -2.79
N GLY A 311 -3.00 11.09 -1.98
CA GLY A 311 -3.33 12.52 -1.97
C GLY A 311 -3.01 13.23 -3.29
N ASN A 312 -1.94 12.85 -3.99
CA ASN A 312 -1.61 13.39 -5.31
C ASN A 312 -2.64 12.96 -6.37
N LEU A 313 -3.06 11.69 -6.36
CA LEU A 313 -4.07 11.15 -7.28
C LEU A 313 -5.45 11.78 -7.04
N GLU A 314 -5.83 11.95 -5.77
CA GLU A 314 -7.04 12.67 -5.35
C GLU A 314 -7.00 14.12 -5.83
N ALA A 315 -5.91 14.84 -5.57
CA ALA A 315 -5.74 16.23 -5.97
C ALA A 315 -5.79 16.40 -7.50
N ALA A 316 -5.22 15.46 -8.27
CA ALA A 316 -5.30 15.48 -9.73
C ALA A 316 -6.75 15.40 -10.22
N ALA A 317 -7.54 14.45 -9.69
CA ALA A 317 -8.96 14.33 -10.03
C ALA A 317 -9.76 15.57 -9.60
N VAL A 318 -9.57 16.06 -8.36
CA VAL A 318 -10.29 17.23 -7.83
C VAL A 318 -9.98 18.47 -8.68
N SER A 319 -8.71 18.67 -9.04
CA SER A 319 -8.26 19.81 -9.84
C SER A 319 -8.83 19.77 -11.26
N ALA A 320 -8.84 18.61 -11.92
CA ALA A 320 -9.38 18.46 -13.27
C ALA A 320 -10.88 18.80 -13.31
N TYR A 321 -11.67 18.23 -12.40
CA TYR A 321 -13.12 18.45 -12.36
C TYR A 321 -13.50 19.87 -11.89
N ASN A 322 -12.76 20.48 -10.96
CA ASN A 322 -12.96 21.89 -10.61
C ASN A 322 -12.61 22.84 -11.77
N SER A 323 -11.60 22.49 -12.58
CA SER A 323 -11.24 23.26 -13.77
C SER A 323 -12.33 23.15 -14.83
N ALA A 324 -12.88 21.95 -15.06
CA ALA A 324 -14.03 21.77 -15.95
C ALA A 324 -15.25 22.57 -15.49
N ALA A 325 -15.59 22.56 -14.19
CA ALA A 325 -16.68 23.38 -13.66
C ALA A 325 -16.49 24.87 -13.95
N SER A 326 -15.26 25.36 -13.77
CA SER A 326 -14.90 26.76 -14.08
C SER A 326 -15.01 27.06 -15.58
N ARG A 327 -14.54 26.16 -16.46
CA ARG A 327 -14.63 26.32 -17.91
C ARG A 327 -16.06 26.29 -18.42
N ILE A 328 -16.94 25.46 -17.86
CA ILE A 328 -18.38 25.48 -18.16
C ILE A 328 -18.96 26.86 -17.86
N LEU A 329 -18.66 27.42 -16.69
CA LEU A 329 -19.11 28.77 -16.34
C LEU A 329 -18.53 29.85 -17.26
N ASP A 330 -17.25 29.78 -17.59
CA ASP A 330 -16.64 30.78 -18.48
C ASP A 330 -17.18 30.68 -19.91
N ALA A 331 -17.48 29.48 -20.40
CA ALA A 331 -18.18 29.27 -21.67
C ALA A 331 -19.60 29.88 -21.67
N THR A 332 -20.27 29.90 -20.51
CA THR A 332 -21.54 30.63 -20.34
C THR A 332 -21.37 32.15 -20.25
N ARG A 333 -20.18 32.67 -19.95
CA ARG A 333 -19.89 34.11 -19.79
C ARG A 333 -19.45 34.81 -21.07
N ASP A 334 -18.65 34.15 -21.90
CA ASP A 334 -17.97 34.79 -23.04
C ASP A 334 -18.83 34.86 -24.31
N GLY A 335 -20.02 34.26 -24.32
CA GLY A 335 -20.79 34.08 -25.55
C GLY A 335 -20.00 33.29 -26.62
N SER A 336 -18.95 32.58 -26.23
CA SER A 336 -18.13 31.70 -27.09
C SER A 336 -18.91 30.47 -27.55
N LEU A 337 -19.96 30.10 -26.81
CA LEU A 337 -21.08 29.25 -27.27
C LEU A 337 -21.66 29.69 -28.62
N LEU A 338 -21.49 30.97 -29.00
CA LEU A 338 -21.93 31.56 -30.26
C LEU A 338 -20.77 31.94 -31.20
N ARG A 339 -19.51 31.59 -30.90
CA ARG A 339 -18.33 32.13 -31.62
C ARG A 339 -17.10 31.21 -31.84
N GLY A 340 -16.97 30.05 -31.20
CA GLY A 340 -15.83 29.12 -31.40
C GLY A 340 -16.27 27.71 -31.84
N GLU A 341 -15.34 26.80 -32.15
CA GLU A 341 -15.45 25.42 -32.72
C GLU A 341 -16.78 24.64 -32.54
N VAL A 342 -17.49 24.83 -31.43
CA VAL A 342 -18.88 24.37 -31.23
C VAL A 342 -19.86 24.97 -32.27
N LEU A 343 -19.60 26.14 -32.85
CA LEU A 343 -20.32 26.72 -33.97
C LEU A 343 -20.14 25.91 -35.25
N ALA A 344 -19.04 25.17 -35.44
CA ALA A 344 -18.90 24.27 -36.59
C ALA A 344 -19.89 23.09 -36.45
N ARG A 345 -20.13 22.60 -35.24
CA ARG A 345 -21.15 21.57 -34.96
C ARG A 345 -22.58 22.11 -34.81
N TRP A 346 -22.74 23.34 -34.31
CA TRP A 346 -24.01 24.08 -34.35
C TRP A 346 -24.38 24.39 -35.80
N GLN A 347 -23.40 24.68 -36.67
CA GLN A 347 -23.57 24.75 -38.12
C GLN A 347 -23.70 23.38 -38.80
N ASP A 348 -23.21 22.26 -38.27
CA ASP A 348 -23.52 20.95 -38.86
C ASP A 348 -24.98 20.54 -38.59
N PHE A 349 -25.56 20.96 -37.45
CA PHE A 349 -26.95 20.64 -37.12
C PHE A 349 -27.96 21.71 -37.59
N VAL A 350 -27.54 22.97 -37.73
CA VAL A 350 -28.36 24.07 -38.29
C VAL A 350 -28.07 24.31 -39.78
N GLY A 351 -26.99 23.76 -40.31
CA GLY A 351 -26.51 23.93 -41.69
C GLY A 351 -27.02 22.92 -42.70
N THR A 352 -28.23 22.39 -42.50
CA THR A 352 -29.07 21.95 -43.61
C THR A 352 -30.09 23.04 -43.97
N GLY A 353 -29.57 24.18 -44.45
CA GLY A 353 -30.14 24.84 -45.63
C GLY A 353 -31.53 25.51 -45.61
N GLU A 354 -32.17 25.80 -44.47
CA GLU A 354 -33.48 26.51 -44.47
C GLU A 354 -33.49 27.93 -43.87
N PHE A 355 -32.52 28.29 -43.01
CA PHE A 355 -32.57 29.59 -42.32
C PHE A 355 -32.14 30.77 -43.21
N PHE A 356 -31.14 30.58 -44.08
CA PHE A 356 -30.61 31.67 -44.92
C PHE A 356 -31.39 31.90 -46.23
N ARG A 357 -32.16 30.93 -46.73
CA ARG A 357 -33.02 31.12 -47.93
C ARG A 357 -34.31 31.88 -47.64
N THR A 358 -34.73 31.92 -46.38
CA THR A 358 -36.00 32.54 -45.98
C THR A 358 -35.86 34.04 -45.69
N LEU A 359 -34.63 34.53 -45.47
CA LEU A 359 -34.36 35.97 -45.29
C LEU A 359 -34.22 36.72 -46.62
N GLU A 360 -33.69 36.10 -47.68
CA GLU A 360 -33.62 36.75 -49.01
C GLU A 360 -34.95 36.72 -49.78
N GLN A 361 -35.91 35.86 -49.44
CA GLN A 361 -37.23 35.83 -50.11
C GLN A 361 -38.30 36.74 -49.47
N ASN A 362 -38.01 37.40 -48.35
CA ASN A 362 -39.00 38.18 -47.60
C ASN A 362 -39.02 39.70 -47.88
N VAL A 363 -38.19 40.20 -48.80
CA VAL A 363 -38.32 41.60 -49.29
C VAL A 363 -39.57 41.78 -50.18
N GLY A 364 -40.12 40.70 -50.74
CA GLY A 364 -41.34 40.72 -51.56
C GLY A 364 -42.68 40.66 -50.79
N ARG A 365 -42.67 40.28 -49.49
CA ARG A 365 -43.89 40.02 -48.69
C ARG A 365 -44.31 41.14 -47.73
N PHE A 366 -43.65 42.29 -47.78
CA PHE A 366 -44.06 43.45 -46.98
C PHE A 366 -45.44 44.00 -47.42
N ARG A 367 -45.85 43.73 -48.68
CA ARG A 367 -47.12 44.21 -49.24
C ARG A 367 -48.35 43.40 -48.78
N ASP A 368 -48.20 42.11 -48.49
CA ASP A 368 -49.34 41.26 -48.09
C ASP A 368 -49.61 41.29 -46.58
N ARG A 369 -48.74 41.97 -45.81
CA ARG A 369 -48.78 42.01 -44.34
C ARG A 369 -49.82 42.96 -43.75
N LEU A 370 -50.51 43.75 -44.57
CA LEU A 370 -51.67 44.55 -44.12
C LEU A 370 -52.96 43.74 -43.98
N GLY A 371 -53.01 42.50 -44.48
CA GLY A 371 -54.21 41.64 -44.40
C GLY A 371 -54.27 40.67 -43.22
N ALA A 372 -53.17 40.49 -42.47
CA ALA A 372 -53.01 39.43 -41.48
C ALA A 372 -53.45 39.79 -40.05
N PHE A 373 -54.11 40.93 -39.83
CA PHE A 373 -54.63 41.33 -38.52
C PHE A 373 -55.91 40.55 -38.09
N PHE A 374 -56.47 39.70 -38.97
CA PHE A 374 -57.76 39.04 -38.74
C PHE A 374 -57.72 37.53 -38.45
N ARG A 375 -56.55 36.88 -38.37
CA ARG A 375 -56.47 35.46 -37.99
C ARG A 375 -55.39 35.22 -36.95
N GLY A 376 -55.81 34.87 -35.73
CA GLY A 376 -54.95 34.56 -34.62
C GLY A 376 -54.32 33.17 -34.74
N GLU A 377 -52.99 33.13 -34.83
CA GLU A 377 -52.15 31.95 -34.64
C GLU A 377 -50.96 32.32 -33.73
N PRO A 378 -50.46 31.41 -32.86
CA PRO A 378 -49.50 31.72 -31.80
C PRO A 378 -48.01 31.75 -32.28
N PRO A 379 -47.08 32.41 -31.53
CA PRO A 379 -45.72 32.75 -31.98
C PRO A 379 -44.61 31.72 -31.61
N PRO A 380 -43.39 31.84 -32.18
CA PRO A 380 -42.34 30.80 -32.24
C PRO A 380 -41.36 30.77 -31.03
N ALA A 381 -41.85 30.83 -29.79
CA ALA A 381 -40.99 30.83 -28.59
C ALA A 381 -40.42 29.44 -28.19
N ILE A 382 -41.08 28.34 -28.60
CA ILE A 382 -40.78 26.96 -28.17
C ILE A 382 -39.43 26.43 -28.71
N ARG A 383 -38.82 27.08 -29.73
CA ARG A 383 -37.62 26.58 -30.41
C ARG A 383 -36.29 27.03 -29.80
N VAL A 384 -36.30 28.11 -29.00
CA VAL A 384 -35.07 28.68 -28.44
C VAL A 384 -34.67 27.96 -27.14
N GLU A 385 -35.65 27.57 -26.31
CA GLU A 385 -35.43 26.86 -25.06
C GLU A 385 -34.77 25.48 -25.28
N ALA A 386 -35.28 24.71 -26.25
CA ALA A 386 -34.74 23.40 -26.63
C ALA A 386 -33.31 23.50 -27.21
N ALA A 387 -33.00 24.55 -27.96
CA ALA A 387 -31.67 24.74 -28.54
C ALA A 387 -30.61 25.09 -27.47
N ILE A 388 -31.00 25.86 -26.44
CA ILE A 388 -30.14 26.18 -25.30
C ILE A 388 -29.90 24.94 -24.43
N GLU A 389 -30.93 24.11 -24.21
CA GLU A 389 -30.81 22.83 -23.50
C GLU A 389 -29.74 21.94 -24.13
N THR A 390 -29.84 21.68 -25.45
CA THR A 390 -28.88 20.83 -26.17
C THR A 390 -27.46 21.44 -26.20
N GLY A 391 -27.33 22.76 -26.33
CA GLY A 391 -26.02 23.43 -26.36
C GLY A 391 -25.29 23.40 -25.01
N LEU A 392 -26.00 23.69 -23.92
CA LEU A 392 -25.45 23.65 -22.57
C LEU A 392 -25.13 22.20 -22.15
N GLN A 393 -26.01 21.26 -22.51
CA GLN A 393 -25.76 19.83 -22.31
C GLN A 393 -24.47 19.39 -23.01
N ALA A 394 -24.27 19.77 -24.27
CA ALA A 394 -23.06 19.42 -25.01
C ALA A 394 -21.78 19.96 -24.34
N VAL A 395 -21.78 21.21 -23.87
CA VAL A 395 -20.63 21.79 -23.15
C VAL A 395 -20.35 21.07 -21.83
N ILE A 396 -21.39 20.77 -21.04
CA ILE A 396 -21.23 20.05 -19.78
C ILE A 396 -20.67 18.65 -20.01
N VAL A 397 -21.18 17.94 -21.02
CA VAL A 397 -20.71 16.59 -21.38
C VAL A 397 -19.26 16.61 -21.89
N ASP A 398 -18.91 17.57 -22.75
CA ASP A 398 -17.56 17.71 -23.29
C ASP A 398 -16.54 18.06 -22.20
N GLU A 399 -16.84 19.04 -21.34
CA GLU A 399 -15.95 19.41 -20.24
C GLU A 399 -15.80 18.31 -19.19
N ALA A 400 -16.85 17.53 -18.94
CA ALA A 400 -16.77 16.35 -18.08
C ALA A 400 -15.93 15.23 -18.70
N ALA A 401 -16.02 15.03 -20.03
CA ALA A 401 -15.18 14.08 -20.75
C ALA A 401 -13.72 14.52 -20.74
N ASN A 402 -13.43 15.80 -21.01
CA ASN A 402 -12.07 16.34 -20.96
C ASN A 402 -11.46 16.20 -19.55
N ALA A 403 -12.22 16.49 -18.49
CA ALA A 403 -11.74 16.27 -17.11
C ALA A 403 -11.46 14.79 -16.80
N ALA A 404 -12.27 13.89 -17.35
CA ALA A 404 -12.09 12.46 -17.18
C ALA A 404 -10.84 11.97 -17.93
N GLU A 405 -10.63 12.43 -19.17
CA GLU A 405 -9.43 12.16 -19.98
C GLU A 405 -8.16 12.69 -19.29
N ASP A 406 -8.16 13.95 -18.84
CA ASP A 406 -7.05 14.57 -18.11
C ASP A 406 -6.69 13.76 -16.85
N THR A 407 -7.71 13.33 -16.09
CA THR A 407 -7.53 12.55 -14.86
C THR A 407 -6.98 11.15 -15.17
N ASP A 408 -7.59 10.43 -16.12
CA ASP A 408 -7.16 9.10 -16.54
C ASP A 408 -5.72 9.12 -17.06
N GLN A 409 -5.37 10.09 -17.91
CA GLN A 409 -4.01 10.26 -18.42
C GLN A 409 -3.01 10.58 -17.30
N SER A 410 -3.36 11.45 -16.36
CA SER A 410 -2.54 11.76 -15.18
C SER A 410 -2.28 10.50 -14.35
N TRP A 411 -3.33 9.72 -14.07
CA TRP A 411 -3.22 8.46 -13.33
C TRP A 411 -2.42 7.40 -14.10
N ARG A 412 -2.53 7.32 -15.43
CA ARG A 412 -1.71 6.43 -16.27
C ARG A 412 -0.23 6.80 -16.29
N ASN A 413 0.13 8.05 -16.03
CA ASN A 413 1.52 8.47 -15.92
C ASN A 413 2.10 8.22 -14.51
N ASP A 414 1.26 7.98 -13.52
CA ASP A 414 1.66 7.63 -12.16
C ASP A 414 1.73 6.09 -11.97
N SER A 415 2.66 5.60 -11.16
CA SER A 415 2.80 4.17 -10.89
C SER A 415 1.63 3.59 -10.07
N ALA A 416 1.17 4.31 -9.05
CA ALA A 416 0.03 3.91 -8.24
C ALA A 416 -1.28 4.09 -9.02
N GLY A 417 -1.42 5.20 -9.75
CA GLY A 417 -2.57 5.45 -10.61
C GLY A 417 -2.79 4.35 -11.65
N ARG A 418 -1.73 3.91 -12.36
CA ARG A 418 -1.80 2.77 -13.29
C ARG A 418 -2.29 1.49 -12.64
N HIS A 419 -1.85 1.20 -11.42
CA HIS A 419 -2.28 0.01 -10.70
C HIS A 419 -3.76 0.06 -10.33
N LEU A 420 -4.26 1.23 -9.89
CA LEU A 420 -5.66 1.43 -9.53
C LEU A 420 -6.61 1.40 -10.74
N LEU A 421 -6.17 1.91 -11.89
CA LEU A 421 -6.92 1.81 -13.15
C LEU A 421 -6.93 0.38 -13.69
N GLY A 422 -5.80 -0.33 -13.57
CA GLY A 422 -5.65 -1.66 -14.15
C GLY A 422 -5.85 -1.63 -15.66
N THR A 423 -6.85 -2.37 -16.15
CA THR A 423 -7.25 -2.38 -17.56
C THR A 423 -8.43 -1.46 -17.87
N ASP A 424 -9.02 -0.84 -16.86
CA ASP A 424 -10.19 0.02 -17.05
C ASP A 424 -9.79 1.29 -17.81
N ASP A 425 -10.73 1.78 -18.62
CA ASP A 425 -10.66 3.06 -19.29
C ASP A 425 -11.73 3.98 -18.70
N LEU A 426 -11.28 5.00 -17.98
CA LEU A 426 -12.14 5.99 -17.32
C LEU A 426 -12.08 7.37 -18.01
N SER A 427 -11.46 7.45 -19.20
CA SER A 427 -11.30 8.70 -19.97
C SER A 427 -12.62 9.32 -20.44
N GLY A 428 -13.69 8.54 -20.53
CA GLY A 428 -15.04 9.01 -20.90
C GLY A 428 -15.95 9.28 -19.70
N THR A 429 -17.12 9.90 -19.96
CA THR A 429 -18.16 10.07 -18.94
C THR A 429 -18.83 8.74 -18.58
N SER A 430 -19.32 8.64 -17.34
CA SER A 430 -19.99 7.45 -16.84
C SER A 430 -21.32 7.21 -17.57
N PRO A 431 -21.79 5.95 -17.69
CA PRO A 431 -23.09 5.65 -18.28
C PRO A 431 -24.22 6.47 -17.63
N GLY A 432 -25.07 7.10 -18.46
CA GLY A 432 -26.17 7.94 -18.00
C GLY A 432 -25.76 9.33 -17.49
N PHE A 433 -24.49 9.75 -17.64
CA PHE A 433 -24.07 11.12 -17.33
C PHE A 433 -24.82 12.14 -18.18
N GLU A 434 -24.99 11.88 -19.47
CA GLU A 434 -25.72 12.76 -20.39
C GLU A 434 -27.18 12.99 -19.94
N ASP A 435 -27.88 11.92 -19.52
CA ASP A 435 -29.24 12.03 -18.99
C ASP A 435 -29.31 12.83 -17.69
N ARG A 436 -28.33 12.64 -16.79
CA ARG A 436 -28.20 13.43 -15.55
C ARG A 436 -27.92 14.90 -15.84
N ALA A 437 -27.08 15.20 -16.83
CA ALA A 437 -26.80 16.56 -17.27
C ALA A 437 -28.07 17.24 -17.82
N ALA A 438 -28.81 16.55 -18.69
CA ALA A 438 -30.09 17.04 -19.22
C ALA A 438 -31.12 17.27 -18.11
N ALA A 439 -31.21 16.36 -17.13
CA ALA A 439 -32.09 16.53 -15.98
C ALA A 439 -31.70 17.72 -15.10
N ALA A 440 -30.41 17.96 -14.88
CA ALA A 440 -29.90 19.11 -14.12
C ALA A 440 -30.23 20.44 -14.82
N ILE A 441 -30.11 20.50 -16.15
CA ILE A 441 -30.48 21.67 -16.95
C ILE A 441 -31.98 21.93 -16.91
N ARG A 442 -32.82 20.89 -17.06
CA ARG A 442 -34.28 21.04 -16.94
C ARG A 442 -34.70 21.55 -15.57
N ALA A 443 -34.11 21.01 -14.49
CA ALA A 443 -34.38 21.48 -13.14
C ALA A 443 -33.93 22.94 -12.92
N TRP A 444 -32.85 23.38 -13.57
CA TRP A 444 -32.43 24.78 -13.59
C TRP A 444 -33.42 25.67 -14.36
N GLN A 445 -33.91 25.22 -15.53
CA GLN A 445 -34.94 25.94 -16.29
C GLN A 445 -36.25 26.07 -15.49
N GLU A 446 -36.68 25.02 -14.79
CA GLU A 446 -37.85 25.08 -13.91
C GLU A 446 -37.67 26.12 -12.77
N SER A 447 -36.49 26.12 -12.14
CA SER A 447 -36.10 27.11 -11.11
C SER A 447 -36.13 28.56 -11.65
N LEU A 448 -35.62 28.76 -12.86
CA LEU A 448 -35.69 30.03 -13.59
C LEU A 448 -37.12 30.50 -13.83
N MET A 449 -37.98 29.60 -14.30
CA MET A 449 -39.37 29.92 -14.61
C MET A 449 -40.17 30.28 -13.34
N GLU A 450 -39.89 29.60 -12.23
CA GLU A 450 -40.48 29.94 -10.94
C GLU A 450 -39.98 31.29 -10.41
N MET A 451 -38.71 31.63 -10.64
CA MET A 451 -38.15 32.94 -10.29
C MET A 451 -38.86 34.08 -11.05
N ILE A 452 -39.07 33.91 -12.36
CA ILE A 452 -39.82 34.87 -13.19
C ILE A 452 -41.28 34.97 -12.73
N ARG A 453 -41.90 33.84 -12.37
CA ARG A 453 -43.28 33.79 -11.90
C ARG A 453 -43.45 34.54 -10.58
N THR A 454 -42.48 34.42 -9.68
CA THR A 454 -42.50 35.07 -8.36
C THR A 454 -42.30 36.59 -8.50
N GLU A 455 -41.31 37.03 -9.28
CA GLU A 455 -41.00 38.46 -9.48
C GLU A 455 -42.13 39.17 -10.26
N GLY A 456 -42.86 38.45 -11.11
CA GLY A 456 -43.98 38.96 -11.91
C GLY A 456 -45.28 39.27 -11.14
N GLN A 457 -45.41 38.91 -9.86
CA GLN A 457 -46.64 39.09 -9.08
C GLN A 457 -46.88 40.51 -8.53
N GLY A 458 -45.99 41.47 -8.82
CA GLY A 458 -46.17 42.87 -8.42
C GLY A 458 -47.38 43.57 -9.08
N LYS A 459 -48.12 44.41 -8.33
CA LYS A 459 -49.32 45.14 -8.83
C LYS A 459 -49.08 46.02 -10.08
N ARG A 460 -47.83 46.39 -10.40
CA ARG A 460 -47.46 47.22 -11.56
C ARG A 460 -47.07 46.43 -12.81
N THR A 461 -46.71 45.16 -12.67
CA THR A 461 -46.13 44.32 -13.73
C THR A 461 -47.14 43.40 -14.41
N GLN A 462 -48.31 43.20 -13.78
CA GLN A 462 -49.38 42.30 -14.21
C GLN A 462 -49.92 42.55 -15.63
N ALA A 463 -50.00 43.81 -16.09
CA ALA A 463 -50.55 44.16 -17.41
C ALA A 463 -49.57 43.90 -18.58
N ARG A 464 -48.27 44.01 -18.33
CA ARG A 464 -47.22 43.77 -19.35
C ARG A 464 -46.89 42.29 -19.49
N TRP A 465 -47.03 41.55 -18.41
CA TRP A 465 -46.78 40.11 -18.31
C TRP A 465 -47.72 39.27 -19.21
N LEU A 466 -48.99 39.66 -19.31
CA LEU A 466 -50.00 39.00 -20.16
C LEU A 466 -49.69 39.09 -21.67
N SER A 467 -48.85 40.03 -22.10
CA SER A 467 -48.57 40.28 -23.52
C SER A 467 -47.41 39.46 -24.09
N PHE A 468 -46.51 38.95 -23.25
CA PHE A 468 -45.29 38.26 -23.68
C PHE A 468 -45.25 36.77 -23.35
N GLY A 469 -46.02 36.33 -22.35
CA GLY A 469 -46.03 34.94 -21.89
C GLY A 469 -44.77 34.55 -21.08
N ILE A 470 -44.92 33.57 -20.19
CA ILE A 470 -43.83 33.16 -19.27
C ILE A 470 -42.64 32.60 -20.06
N ASN A 471 -42.89 31.76 -21.08
CA ASN A 471 -41.84 31.12 -21.89
C ASN A 471 -41.00 32.16 -22.68
N GLY A 472 -41.64 33.23 -23.18
CA GLY A 472 -40.92 34.31 -23.87
C GLY A 472 -39.97 35.09 -22.93
N LEU A 473 -40.40 35.32 -21.68
CA LEU A 473 -39.58 35.95 -20.65
C LEU A 473 -38.48 35.02 -20.14
N GLY A 474 -38.74 33.71 -20.07
CA GLY A 474 -37.76 32.66 -19.76
C GLY A 474 -36.63 32.63 -20.78
N ALA A 475 -36.96 32.56 -22.06
CA ALA A 475 -35.98 32.62 -23.14
C ALA A 475 -35.18 33.93 -23.12
N ALA A 476 -35.82 35.07 -22.87
CA ALA A 476 -35.12 36.34 -22.74
C ALA A 476 -34.15 36.36 -21.54
N LEU A 477 -34.52 35.76 -20.41
CA LEU A 477 -33.69 35.73 -19.20
C LEU A 477 -32.51 34.79 -19.38
N MET A 478 -32.71 33.63 -20.02
CA MET A 478 -31.61 32.75 -20.41
C MET A 478 -30.60 33.46 -21.31
N ILE A 479 -31.08 34.20 -22.33
CA ILE A 479 -30.19 35.01 -23.18
C ILE A 479 -29.40 36.03 -22.34
N VAL A 480 -30.05 36.71 -21.39
CA VAL A 480 -29.38 37.67 -20.50
C VAL A 480 -28.34 37.00 -19.61
N VAL A 481 -28.64 35.83 -19.02
CA VAL A 481 -27.70 35.04 -18.20
C VAL A 481 -26.43 34.73 -18.99
N PHE A 482 -26.55 34.39 -20.28
CA PHE A 482 -25.42 34.06 -21.15
C PHE A 482 -24.74 35.29 -21.81
N SER A 483 -25.36 36.46 -21.80
CA SER A 483 -24.85 37.66 -22.50
C SER A 483 -24.23 38.72 -21.60
N MET A 484 -24.54 38.72 -20.29
CA MET A 484 -24.29 39.87 -19.41
C MET A 484 -22.81 40.17 -19.08
N THR A 485 -21.84 39.37 -19.54
CA THR A 485 -20.43 39.49 -19.13
C THR A 485 -19.43 39.68 -20.26
N ALA A 486 -19.82 39.56 -21.53
CA ALA A 486 -18.98 40.04 -22.63
C ALA A 486 -18.83 41.55 -22.42
N GLY A 487 -17.62 42.05 -22.14
CA GLY A 487 -17.31 43.43 -21.73
C GLY A 487 -17.73 44.53 -22.73
N LEU A 488 -19.02 44.64 -23.01
CA LEU A 488 -19.68 45.52 -23.97
C LEU A 488 -20.15 46.81 -23.29
N THR A 489 -19.54 47.18 -22.16
CA THR A 489 -19.86 48.42 -21.45
C THR A 489 -19.35 49.68 -22.14
N GLY A 490 -18.77 49.60 -23.35
CA GLY A 490 -18.52 50.80 -24.13
C GLY A 490 -17.86 50.53 -25.49
N LEU A 491 -18.45 51.11 -26.53
CA LEU A 491 -17.85 51.54 -27.80
C LEU A 491 -17.84 50.65 -29.06
N GLU A 492 -18.28 49.40 -29.09
CA GLU A 492 -18.43 48.66 -30.38
C GLU A 492 -19.81 48.01 -30.55
N VAL A 493 -20.83 48.86 -30.60
CA VAL A 493 -22.19 48.51 -31.01
C VAL A 493 -22.25 48.57 -32.53
N GLY A 494 -22.17 47.42 -33.20
CA GLY A 494 -22.20 47.40 -34.67
C GLY A 494 -22.80 46.15 -35.27
N VAL A 495 -22.12 44.99 -35.15
CA VAL A 495 -22.38 43.92 -36.14
C VAL A 495 -22.56 42.52 -35.52
N ALA A 496 -22.37 42.31 -34.21
CA ALA A 496 -22.43 40.96 -33.63
C ALA A 496 -23.39 40.74 -32.43
N GLY A 497 -24.08 41.76 -31.92
CA GLY A 497 -24.82 41.70 -30.64
C GLY A 497 -26.35 41.94 -30.71
N GLY A 498 -26.98 41.81 -31.87
CA GLY A 498 -28.35 42.29 -32.11
C GLY A 498 -29.48 41.60 -31.33
N THR A 499 -29.30 40.37 -30.84
CA THR A 499 -30.36 39.58 -30.19
C THR A 499 -30.38 39.73 -28.66
N ALA A 500 -29.22 39.86 -28.01
CA ALA A 500 -29.10 40.02 -26.56
C ALA A 500 -29.66 41.37 -26.07
N VAL A 501 -29.41 42.45 -26.82
CA VAL A 501 -29.90 43.81 -26.50
C VAL A 501 -31.43 43.86 -26.53
N VAL A 502 -32.08 43.09 -27.42
CA VAL A 502 -33.55 43.02 -27.52
C VAL A 502 -34.15 42.26 -26.33
N GLY A 503 -33.56 41.11 -25.95
CA GLY A 503 -34.01 40.33 -24.80
C GLY A 503 -33.85 41.06 -23.46
N GLN A 504 -32.71 41.75 -23.27
CA GLN A 504 -32.46 42.55 -22.07
C GLN A 504 -33.44 43.72 -21.94
N ARG A 505 -33.66 44.49 -23.01
CA ARG A 505 -34.61 45.62 -22.99
C ARG A 505 -36.05 45.17 -22.78
N LEU A 506 -36.43 43.99 -23.27
CA LEU A 506 -37.72 43.35 -23.02
C LEU A 506 -37.93 43.06 -21.54
N LEU A 507 -36.94 42.47 -20.89
CA LEU A 507 -37.00 42.14 -19.46
C LEU A 507 -36.96 43.39 -18.58
N GLU A 508 -36.11 44.37 -18.89
CA GLU A 508 -36.03 45.65 -18.18
C GLU A 508 -37.36 46.41 -18.23
N ALA A 509 -38.07 46.35 -19.35
CA ALA A 509 -39.38 46.99 -19.50
C ALA A 509 -40.47 46.33 -18.63
N VAL A 510 -40.31 45.06 -18.27
CA VAL A 510 -41.26 44.29 -17.45
C VAL A 510 -40.88 44.33 -15.97
N PHE A 511 -39.63 44.07 -15.62
CA PHE A 511 -39.18 43.86 -14.23
C PHE A 511 -38.31 44.99 -13.66
N GLY A 512 -37.73 45.83 -14.52
CA GLY A 512 -36.73 46.84 -14.13
C GLY A 512 -35.30 46.29 -14.12
N GLU A 513 -34.32 47.15 -14.39
CA GLU A 513 -32.90 46.81 -14.58
C GLU A 513 -32.29 46.08 -13.38
N ASP A 514 -32.51 46.58 -12.16
CA ASP A 514 -31.98 45.97 -10.94
C ASP A 514 -32.55 44.57 -10.67
N ALA A 515 -33.81 44.33 -11.03
CA ALA A 515 -34.43 43.01 -10.85
C ALA A 515 -33.88 42.00 -11.86
N VAL A 516 -33.71 42.42 -13.12
CA VAL A 516 -33.12 41.58 -14.17
C VAL A 516 -31.69 41.17 -13.82
N ARG A 517 -30.86 42.11 -13.33
CA ARG A 517 -29.50 41.80 -12.88
C ARG A 517 -29.48 40.77 -11.75
N ARG A 518 -30.29 40.96 -10.71
CA ARG A 518 -30.37 40.01 -9.58
C ARG A 518 -30.86 38.63 -10.00
N MET A 519 -31.87 38.56 -10.87
CA MET A 519 -32.38 37.28 -11.39
C MET A 519 -31.32 36.55 -12.22
N ALA A 520 -30.60 37.28 -13.07
CA ALA A 520 -29.52 36.71 -13.86
C ALA A 520 -28.35 36.20 -13.00
N GLU A 521 -27.95 36.96 -11.96
CA GLU A 521 -26.94 36.54 -11.00
C GLU A 521 -27.36 35.25 -10.26
N LYS A 522 -28.59 35.22 -9.72
CA LYS A 522 -29.11 34.07 -8.97
C LYS A 522 -29.28 32.83 -9.86
N ALA A 523 -29.73 33.01 -11.10
CA ALA A 523 -29.81 31.94 -12.08
C ALA A 523 -28.45 31.31 -12.39
N ARG A 524 -27.41 32.15 -12.49
CA ARG A 524 -26.04 31.69 -12.75
C ARG A 524 -25.47 30.95 -11.54
N GLU A 525 -25.71 31.45 -10.33
CA GLU A 525 -25.31 30.74 -9.09
C GLU A 525 -26.00 29.37 -8.98
N ASP A 526 -27.29 29.27 -9.32
CA ASP A 526 -28.01 27.99 -9.35
C ASP A 526 -27.40 27.02 -10.39
N LEU A 527 -27.05 27.53 -11.58
CA LEU A 527 -26.37 26.73 -12.60
C LEU A 527 -24.98 26.24 -12.14
N ASP A 528 -24.18 27.12 -11.53
CA ASP A 528 -22.86 26.78 -10.98
C ASP A 528 -22.95 25.65 -9.97
N VAL A 529 -23.85 25.77 -8.98
CA VAL A 529 -24.06 24.76 -7.94
C VAL A 529 -24.41 23.41 -8.56
N ARG A 530 -25.32 23.38 -9.54
CA ARG A 530 -25.74 22.15 -10.21
C ARG A 530 -24.63 21.52 -11.04
N CYS A 531 -23.88 22.32 -11.80
CA CYS A 531 -22.74 21.85 -12.58
C CYS A 531 -21.64 21.27 -11.68
N ARG A 532 -21.29 21.96 -10.59
CA ARG A 532 -20.32 21.45 -9.62
C ARG A 532 -20.78 20.14 -9.00
N GLN A 533 -22.04 20.04 -8.60
CA GLN A 533 -22.55 18.82 -7.99
C GLN A 533 -22.54 17.64 -8.97
N LEU A 534 -22.97 17.88 -10.22
CA LEU A 534 -22.92 16.86 -11.28
C LEU A 534 -21.48 16.38 -11.55
N LEU A 535 -20.52 17.30 -11.60
CA LEU A 535 -19.10 16.99 -11.81
C LEU A 535 -18.46 16.30 -10.60
N GLN A 536 -18.81 16.69 -9.37
CA GLN A 536 -18.38 16.02 -8.14
C GLN A 536 -18.89 14.58 -8.08
N ASP A 537 -20.14 14.34 -8.48
CA ASP A 537 -20.70 12.99 -8.56
C ASP A 537 -19.98 12.15 -9.63
N GLU A 538 -19.64 12.75 -10.77
CA GLU A 538 -18.91 12.08 -11.85
C GLU A 538 -17.45 11.77 -11.47
N GLN A 539 -16.81 12.65 -10.70
CA GLN A 539 -15.47 12.47 -10.18
C GLN A 539 -15.33 11.22 -9.30
N GLN A 540 -16.43 10.78 -8.65
CA GLN A 540 -16.40 9.62 -7.74
C GLN A 540 -15.96 8.32 -8.41
N LYS A 541 -16.06 8.20 -9.74
CA LYS A 541 -15.53 7.03 -10.46
C LYS A 541 -14.02 6.85 -10.28
N PHE A 542 -13.28 7.94 -10.03
CA PHE A 542 -11.87 7.91 -9.67
C PHE A 542 -11.67 7.81 -8.16
N LEU A 543 -12.32 8.67 -7.38
CA LEU A 543 -12.09 8.74 -5.92
C LEU A 543 -12.45 7.44 -5.20
N SER A 544 -13.47 6.71 -5.66
CA SER A 544 -13.85 5.41 -5.12
C SER A 544 -12.80 4.29 -5.36
N ARG A 545 -11.81 4.53 -6.22
CA ARG A 545 -10.68 3.62 -6.44
C ARG A 545 -9.55 3.83 -5.43
N LEU A 546 -9.50 4.99 -4.76
CA LEU A 546 -8.48 5.26 -3.78
C LEU A 546 -8.71 4.40 -2.53
N PRO A 547 -7.65 3.83 -1.94
CA PRO A 547 -7.79 3.12 -0.67
C PRO A 547 -8.22 4.08 0.44
N GLU A 548 -8.94 3.57 1.44
CA GLU A 548 -9.25 4.35 2.65
C GLU A 548 -7.94 4.87 3.27
N GLN A 549 -7.84 6.19 3.43
CA GLN A 549 -6.67 6.83 3.99
C GLN A 549 -6.69 6.68 5.52
N ASP A 550 -5.87 5.78 6.07
CA ASP A 550 -5.60 5.79 7.51
C ASP A 550 -4.37 6.65 7.82
N ALA A 551 -4.55 7.97 7.90
CA ALA A 551 -3.49 8.92 8.24
C ALA A 551 -2.83 8.62 9.59
N ARG A 552 -3.53 7.94 10.51
CA ARG A 552 -2.98 7.58 11.82
C ARG A 552 -1.94 6.46 11.73
N SER A 553 -2.02 5.60 10.72
CA SER A 553 -1.12 4.45 10.57
C SER A 553 0.35 4.85 10.38
N ALA A 554 0.63 5.84 9.53
CA ALA A 554 2.00 6.28 9.26
C ALA A 554 2.66 6.99 10.46
N GLU A 555 1.88 7.81 11.18
CA GLU A 555 2.35 8.46 12.41
C GLU A 555 2.50 7.46 13.56
N ALA A 556 1.58 6.50 13.67
CA ALA A 556 1.67 5.41 14.64
C ALA A 556 2.94 4.58 14.43
N PHE A 557 3.24 4.14 13.21
CA PHE A 557 4.49 3.41 12.94
C PHE A 557 5.75 4.24 13.27
N ALA A 558 5.75 5.54 12.97
CA ALA A 558 6.88 6.39 13.35
C ALA A 558 7.01 6.53 14.88
N ALA A 559 5.90 6.64 15.60
CA ALA A 559 5.89 6.67 17.06
C ALA A 559 6.37 5.34 17.66
N HIS A 560 5.92 4.22 17.09
CA HIS A 560 6.34 2.86 17.42
C HIS A 560 7.85 2.67 17.24
N ALA A 561 8.40 3.05 16.09
CA ALA A 561 9.84 2.97 15.85
C ALA A 561 10.65 3.72 16.92
N ASN A 562 10.24 4.94 17.25
CA ASN A 562 10.89 5.74 18.29
C ASN A 562 10.74 5.13 19.70
N ALA A 563 9.57 4.57 20.01
CA ALA A 563 9.31 3.93 21.29
C ALA A 563 10.14 2.65 21.47
N LEU A 564 10.26 1.84 20.41
CA LEU A 564 11.10 0.65 20.37
C LEU A 564 12.59 0.98 20.50
N ALA A 565 13.06 2.03 19.81
CA ALA A 565 14.45 2.46 19.93
C ALA A 565 14.79 2.85 21.39
N ARG A 566 13.90 3.61 22.05
CA ARG A 566 14.04 3.94 23.47
C ARG A 566 13.98 2.70 24.36
N LEU A 567 13.11 1.75 24.06
CA LEU A 567 13.01 0.48 24.81
C LEU A 567 14.34 -0.28 24.74
N ALA A 568 14.94 -0.41 23.55
CA ALA A 568 16.21 -1.09 23.36
C ALA A 568 17.39 -0.46 24.14
N ASP A 569 17.32 0.84 24.43
CA ASP A 569 18.38 1.57 25.14
C ASP A 569 18.17 1.63 26.66
N THR A 570 17.01 1.19 27.17
CA THR A 570 16.65 1.31 28.60
C THR A 570 16.59 -0.03 29.35
N THR A 571 16.52 -1.16 28.66
CA THR A 571 16.55 -2.53 29.24
C THR A 571 17.92 -3.16 29.19
#